data_AF-A0AAV5TWH8-F1
#
_entry.id   AF-A0AAV5TWH8-F1
#
_cell.length_a   1.000
_cell.length_b   1.000
_cell.length_c   1.000
_cell.angle_alpha   90.00
_cell.angle_beta   90.00
_cell.angle_gamma   90.00
#
_symmetry.space_group_name_H-M   'P 1'
#
loop_
_entity.id
_entity.type
_entity.pdbx_description
1 polymer ?
#
loop_
_entity_poly.entity_id
_entity_poly.type
_entity_poly.pdbx_seq_one_letter_code
_entity_poly.pdbx_strand_id
1 'polypeptide(L)' 'IVDLVDHYRARTISSTLKLSHFIIRPTWMIKHDQVSYEQKDMLGGGSFSTLYKGKYTTRDGQTADVAVKISLGARSA' A
#
# COMPACT_ATOMS: atom_id res chain seq x y z
N ILE A 1 9.50 16.37 -5.90
CA ILE A 1 9.37 15.85 -4.52
C ILE A 1 10.70 15.28 -4.02
N VAL A 2 11.36 14.39 -4.77
CA VAL A 2 12.69 13.85 -4.40
C VAL A 2 13.70 14.97 -4.17
N ASP A 3 13.80 15.92 -5.12
CA ASP A 3 14.73 17.05 -5.00
C ASP A 3 14.45 17.95 -3.77
N LEU A 4 13.19 18.01 -3.35
CA LEU A 4 12.78 18.78 -2.17
C LEU A 4 13.21 18.07 -0.88
N VAL A 5 13.08 16.75 -0.84
CA VAL A 5 13.59 15.92 0.27
C VAL A 5 15.10 16.07 0.37
N ASP A 6 15.82 16.02 -0.75
CA ASP A 6 17.28 16.16 -0.77
C ASP A 6 17.72 17.58 -0.37
N HIS A 7 16.99 18.61 -0.79
CA HIS A 7 17.24 19.99 -0.35
C HIS A 7 17.15 20.14 1.18
N TYR A 8 16.09 19.58 1.80
CA TYR A 8 15.87 19.65 3.24
C TYR A 8 16.60 18.58 4.07
N ARG A 9 17.38 17.69 3.44
CA ARG A 9 18.37 16.86 4.14
C ARG A 9 19.54 17.69 4.64
N ALA A 10 20.03 18.59 3.79
CA ALA A 10 21.18 19.44 4.08
C ALA A 10 20.79 20.74 4.82
N ARG A 11 19.52 21.14 4.75
CA ARG A 11 19.02 22.42 5.26
C ARG A 11 17.88 22.21 6.25
N THR A 12 17.83 23.03 7.29
CA THR A 12 16.73 23.03 8.25
C THR A 12 15.45 23.57 7.60
N ILE A 13 14.31 22.91 7.85
CA ILE A 13 12.99 23.37 7.37
C ILE A 13 12.53 24.58 8.18
N SER A 14 12.79 24.56 9.49
CA SER A 14 12.60 25.67 10.42
C SER A 14 13.67 25.59 11.53
N SER A 15 13.66 26.55 12.47
CA SER A 15 14.57 26.53 13.63
C SER A 15 14.46 25.26 14.49
N THR A 16 13.32 24.56 14.44
CA THR A 16 13.03 23.38 15.27
C THR A 16 12.81 22.09 14.48
N LEU A 17 12.61 22.16 13.16
CA LEU A 17 12.28 21.00 12.33
C LEU A 17 13.38 20.69 11.31
N LYS A 18 13.82 19.43 11.34
CA LYS A 18 14.83 18.88 10.42
C LYS A 18 14.46 17.45 10.03
N LEU A 19 14.70 17.09 8.77
CA LEU A 19 14.64 15.71 8.33
C LEU A 19 15.85 14.95 8.89
N SER A 20 15.61 14.04 9.83
CA SER A 20 16.67 13.31 10.55
C SER A 20 16.82 11.86 10.09
N HIS A 21 15.71 11.15 9.90
CA HIS A 21 15.72 9.71 9.63
C HIS A 21 14.66 9.31 8.60
N PHE A 22 15.06 8.49 7.63
CA PHE A 22 14.15 7.94 6.62
C PHE A 22 13.43 6.72 7.16
N ILE A 23 12.11 6.81 7.21
CA ILE A 23 11.27 5.64 7.48
C ILE A 23 11.05 4.89 6.18
N ILE A 24 11.71 3.75 6.05
CA ILE A 24 11.64 2.89 4.86
C ILE A 24 10.29 2.15 4.88
N ARG A 25 9.69 1.97 3.69
CA ARG A 25 8.48 1.16 3.56
C ARG A 25 8.79 -0.29 3.96
N PRO A 26 7.96 -0.92 4.80
CA PRO A 26 8.18 -2.30 5.21
C PRO A 26 7.95 -3.27 4.03
N THR A 27 8.58 -4.44 4.09
CA THR A 27 8.54 -5.44 3.02
C THR A 27 7.15 -6.05 2.78
N TRP A 28 6.28 -6.02 3.79
CA TRP A 28 4.90 -6.48 3.70
C TRP A 28 3.95 -5.44 3.07
N MET A 29 4.43 -4.23 2.77
CA MET A 29 3.62 -3.23 2.08
C MET A 29 3.55 -3.54 0.58
N ILE A 30 2.38 -3.96 0.14
CA ILE A 30 2.11 -4.34 -1.24
C ILE A 30 1.52 -3.14 -2.00
N LYS A 31 1.90 -2.98 -3.27
CA LYS A 31 1.29 -1.98 -4.14
C LYS A 31 -0.02 -2.47 -4.75
N HIS A 32 -0.94 -1.56 -5.06
CA HIS A 32 -2.23 -1.91 -5.66
C HIS A 32 -2.09 -2.58 -7.03
N ASP A 33 -1.07 -2.23 -7.82
CA ASP A 33 -0.79 -2.84 -9.13
C ASP A 33 -0.30 -4.30 -9.05
N GLN A 34 0.11 -4.76 -7.86
CA GLN A 34 0.53 -6.14 -7.63
C GLN A 34 -0.62 -7.07 -7.24
N VAL A 35 -1.82 -6.54 -7.00
CA VAL A 35 -2.98 -7.32 -6.56
C VAL A 35 -4.15 -7.08 -7.50
N SER A 36 -4.68 -8.15 -8.08
CA SER A 36 -5.89 -8.10 -8.91
C SER A 36 -6.99 -8.95 -8.30
N TYR A 37 -8.19 -8.40 -8.20
CA TYR A 37 -9.40 -9.11 -7.80
C TYR A 37 -10.60 -8.51 -8.51
N GLU A 38 -11.65 -9.30 -8.69
CA GLU A 38 -12.91 -8.84 -9.29
C GLU A 38 -14.06 -9.00 -8.29
N GLN A 39 -15.10 -8.16 -8.45
CA GLN A 39 -16.28 -8.23 -7.58
C GLN A 39 -17.02 -9.58 -7.67
N LYS A 40 -16.99 -10.22 -8.84
CA LYS A 40 -17.60 -11.54 -9.07
C LYS A 40 -16.96 -12.65 -8.23
N ASP A 41 -15.71 -12.46 -7.80
CA ASP A 41 -14.93 -13.43 -7.04
C ASP A 41 -15.06 -13.24 -5.52
N MET A 42 -16.22 -12.74 -5.07
CA MET A 42 -16.50 -12.54 -3.65
C MET A 42 -16.55 -13.89 -2.92
N LEU A 43 -15.74 -14.00 -1.85
CA LEU A 43 -15.72 -15.17 -0.97
C LEU A 43 -16.69 -15.02 0.20
N GLY A 44 -16.96 -13.79 0.63
CA GLY A 44 -17.91 -13.51 1.70
C GLY A 44 -17.76 -12.10 2.27
N GLY A 45 -18.71 -11.69 3.09
CA GLY A 45 -18.70 -10.40 3.78
C GLY A 45 -18.98 -10.56 5.27
N GLY A 46 -18.34 -9.72 6.08
CA GLY A 46 -18.61 -9.60 7.51
C GLY A 46 -18.72 -8.13 7.92
N SER A 47 -18.94 -7.87 9.21
CA SER A 47 -19.26 -6.54 9.74
C SER A 47 -18.21 -5.45 9.44
N PHE A 48 -16.97 -5.81 9.12
CA PHE A 48 -15.87 -4.87 8.90
C PHE A 48 -15.30 -4.89 7.47
N SER A 49 -15.57 -5.94 6.70
CA SER A 49 -14.87 -6.18 5.45
C SER A 49 -15.58 -7.14 4.51
N THR A 50 -15.33 -6.96 3.22
CA THR A 50 -15.65 -7.94 2.18
C THR A 50 -14.38 -8.64 1.72
N LEU A 51 -14.42 -9.96 1.59
CA LEU A 51 -13.32 -10.79 1.12
C LEU A 51 -13.57 -11.21 -0.33
N TYR A 52 -12.53 -11.12 -1.15
CA TYR A 52 -12.51 -11.55 -2.54
C TYR A 52 -11.38 -12.55 -2.76
N LYS A 53 -11.55 -13.47 -3.70
CA LYS A 53 -10.43 -14.22 -4.25
C LYS A 53 -9.70 -13.30 -5.24
N GLY A 54 -8.38 -13.32 -5.21
CA GLY A 54 -7.56 -12.53 -6.10
C GLY A 54 -6.24 -13.22 -6.44
N LYS A 55 -5.43 -12.53 -7.23
CA LYS A 55 -4.08 -12.92 -7.59
C LYS A 55 -3.11 -11.85 -7.09
N TYR A 56 -2.01 -12.31 -6.50
CA TYR A 56 -0.88 -11.45 -6.14
C TYR A 56 0.30 -11.78 -7.06
N THR A 57 0.88 -10.75 -7.66
CA THR A 57 2.07 -10.84 -8.52
C THR A 57 3.27 -10.30 -7.76
N THR A 58 4.25 -11.17 -7.50
CA THR A 58 5.52 -10.75 -6.89
C THR A 58 6.29 -9.84 -7.83
N ARG A 59 7.29 -9.15 -7.30
CA ARG A 59 8.18 -8.29 -8.11
C ARG A 59 8.92 -9.09 -9.20
N ASP A 60 9.14 -10.38 -8.98
CA ASP A 60 9.79 -11.29 -9.90
C ASP A 60 8.82 -11.93 -10.91
N GLY A 61 7.55 -11.48 -10.92
CA GLY A 61 6.52 -11.92 -11.87
C GLY A 61 5.82 -13.23 -11.49
N GLN A 62 6.11 -13.81 -10.32
CA GLN A 62 5.43 -15.02 -9.87
C GLN A 62 4.03 -14.68 -9.35
N THR A 63 3.03 -15.50 -9.72
CA THR A 63 1.63 -15.26 -9.32
C THR A 63 1.17 -16.27 -8.28
N ALA A 64 0.48 -15.81 -7.24
CA ALA A 64 -0.14 -16.64 -6.21
C ALA A 64 -1.63 -16.33 -6.04
N ASP A 65 -2.46 -17.35 -5.79
CA ASP A 65 -3.84 -17.16 -5.34
C ASP A 65 -3.86 -16.60 -3.92
N VAL A 66 -4.67 -15.56 -3.69
CA VAL A 66 -4.77 -14.87 -2.41
C VAL A 66 -6.21 -14.53 -2.06
N ALA A 67 -6.48 -14.31 -0.77
CA ALA A 67 -7.69 -13.66 -0.30
C ALA A 67 -7.44 -12.17 -0.09
N VAL A 68 -8.24 -11.32 -0.74
CA VAL A 68 -8.16 -9.86 -0.63
C VAL A 68 -9.27 -9.37 0.30
N LYS A 69 -8.88 -8.82 1.45
CA LYS A 69 -9.82 -8.27 2.44
C LYS A 69 -9.93 -6.76 2.27
N ILE A 70 -11.09 -6.29 1.82
CA ILE A 70 -11.39 -4.87 1.61
C ILE A 70 -12.22 -4.35 2.78
N SER A 71 -11.77 -3.28 3.43
CA SER A 71 -12.50 -2.64 4.53
C SER A 71 -13.69 -1.84 4.01
N LEU A 72 -14.81 -1.89 4.71
CA LEU A 72 -16.06 -1.23 4.27
C LEU A 72 -15.96 0.32 4.25
N GLY A 73 -15.06 0.89 5.06
CA GLY A 73 -14.80 2.34 5.09
C GLY A 73 -13.88 2.85 3.98
N ALA A 74 -13.27 1.96 3.19
CA ALA A 74 -12.35 2.31 2.11
C ALA A 74 -13.04 2.28 0.73
N ARG A 75 -14.37 2.47 0.66
CA ARG A 75 -15.05 2.72 -0.63
C ARG A 75 -14.49 4.02 -1.19
N SER A 76 -13.60 3.88 -2.16
CA SER A 76 -13.13 4.98 -3.00
C SER A 76 -14.34 5.49 -3.79
N ALA A 77 -14.60 6.79 -3.70
CA ALA A 77 -15.45 7.49 -4.66
C ALA A 77 -14.77 7.52 -6.04
#